data_AF-A0A1C9HPP6-F1
#
_entry.id   AF-A0A1C9HPP6-F1
#
_cell.length_a   1.000
_cell.length_b   1.000
_cell.length_c   1.000
_cell.angle_alpha   90.00
_cell.angle_beta   90.00
_cell.angle_gamma   90.00
#
_symmetry.space_group_name_H-M   'P 1'
#
loop_
_entity.id
_entity.type
_entity.pdbx_description
1 polymer ?
#
loop_
_entity_poly.entity_id
_entity_poly.type
_entity_poly.pdbx_seq_one_letter_code
_entity_poly.pdbx_strand_id
1 'polypeptide(L)'
;MLVRPFLDEQGNEVIHLAIRTASQLEPPWRDMQRIKNEICGEEATAVQVMPPAAELIDEADMYHMWVLSSRLPFTLARRAA
;
A
#
# COMPACT_ATOMS: atom_id res chain seq x y z
N MET A 1 2.61 -8.47 9.85
CA MET A 1 1.91 -7.73 8.77
C MET A 1 0.42 -7.90 9.01
N LEU A 2 -0.35 -6.86 8.75
CA LEU A 2 -1.81 -6.88 8.78
C LEU A 2 -2.35 -6.62 7.37
N VAL A 3 -3.37 -7.39 6.98
CA VAL A 3 -4.10 -7.27 5.72
C VAL A 3 -5.56 -7.02 6.06
N ARG A 4 -6.13 -5.92 5.59
CA ARG A 4 -7.51 -5.54 5.91
C ARG A 4 -8.25 -5.14 4.62
N PRO A 5 -9.23 -5.95 4.18
CA PRO A 5 -10.04 -5.61 3.02
C PRO A 5 -11.09 -4.54 3.37
N PHE A 6 -11.42 -3.73 2.37
CA PHE A 6 -12.47 -2.71 2.38
C PHE A 6 -13.22 -2.76 1.06
N LEU A 7 -14.43 -2.21 1.06
CA LEU A 7 -15.16 -1.91 -0.16
C LEU A 7 -15.13 -0.41 -0.39
N ASP A 8 -14.80 0.01 -1.61
CA ASP A 8 -14.99 1.41 -2.03
C ASP A 8 -16.48 1.74 -2.22
N GLU A 9 -16.77 2.99 -2.55
CA GLU A 9 -18.14 3.47 -2.79
C GLU A 9 -18.88 2.73 -3.92
N GLN A 10 -18.15 2.04 -4.80
CA GLN A 10 -18.67 1.27 -5.93
C GLN A 10 -18.76 -0.23 -5.62
N GLY A 11 -18.38 -0.65 -4.42
CA GLY A 11 -18.38 -2.04 -4.00
C GLY A 11 -17.17 -2.85 -4.48
N ASN A 12 -16.12 -2.19 -5.00
CA ASN A 12 -14.89 -2.88 -5.38
C ASN A 12 -13.97 -3.04 -4.16
N GLU A 13 -13.18 -4.11 -4.15
CA GLU A 13 -12.25 -4.37 -3.07
C GLU A 13 -11.04 -3.41 -3.11
N VAL A 14 -10.72 -2.86 -1.94
CA VAL A 14 -9.51 -2.08 -1.67
C VAL A 14 -8.81 -2.76 -0.49
N ILE A 15 -7.50 -2.96 -0.58
CA ILE A 15 -6.76 -3.69 0.47
C ILE A 15 -5.83 -2.74 1.20
N HIS A 16 -5.96 -2.68 2.53
CA HIS A 16 -5.00 -2.02 3.40
C HIS A 16 -3.96 -3.03 3.88
N LEU A 17 -2.70 -2.78 3.51
CA LEU A 17 -1.53 -3.50 4.00
C LEU A 17 -0.83 -2.64 5.04
N ALA A 18 -0.64 -3.18 6.23
CA ALA A 18 0.21 -2.56 7.26
C ALA A 18 1.42 -3.49 7.50
N ILE A 19 2.58 -3.03 7.05
CA ILE A 19 3.83 -3.79 7.01
C ILE A 19 4.72 -3.29 8.13
N ARG A 20 5.34 -4.21 8.87
CA ARG A 20 6.39 -3.91 9.84
C ARG A 20 7.54 -4.88 9.64
N THR A 21 8.76 -4.44 9.90
CA THR A 21 9.94 -5.32 9.90
C THR A 21 10.23 -5.78 11.32
N ALA A 22 10.83 -6.96 11.49
CA ALA A 22 11.28 -7.41 12.81
C ALA A 22 12.48 -6.59 13.32
N SER A 23 13.23 -5.97 12.41
CA SER A 23 14.41 -5.16 12.71
C SER A 23 14.09 -3.71 13.09
N GLN A 24 12.82 -3.29 13.05
CA GLN A 24 12.40 -1.88 13.22
C GLN A 24 13.05 -0.91 12.21
N LEU A 25 13.68 -1.44 11.15
CA LEU A 25 14.21 -0.65 10.04
C LEU A 25 13.16 -0.52 8.94
N GLU A 26 13.27 0.54 8.16
CA GLU A 26 12.43 0.70 6.98
C GLU A 26 12.60 -0.50 6.03
N PRO A 27 11.50 -1.16 5.62
CA PRO A 27 11.58 -2.25 4.67
C PRO A 27 12.09 -1.73 3.31
N PRO A 28 13.05 -2.41 2.67
CA PRO A 28 13.45 -2.07 1.31
C PRO A 28 12.25 -2.05 0.36
N TRP A 29 12.23 -1.09 -0.57
CA TRP A 29 11.14 -0.96 -1.54
C TRP A 29 10.82 -2.27 -2.28
N ARG A 30 11.84 -3.04 -2.66
CA ARG A 30 11.68 -4.34 -3.33
C ARG A 30 10.88 -5.34 -2.50
N ASP A 31 11.04 -5.33 -1.18
CA ASP A 31 10.31 -6.23 -0.30
C ASP A 31 8.85 -5.80 -0.19
N MET A 32 8.59 -4.50 -0.09
CA MET A 32 7.21 -3.97 -0.14
C MET A 32 6.52 -4.30 -1.47
N GLN A 33 7.22 -4.16 -2.60
CA GLN A 33 6.71 -4.54 -3.92
C GLN A 33 6.42 -6.04 -4.01
N ARG A 34 7.32 -6.89 -3.50
CA ARG A 34 7.13 -8.36 -3.46
C ARG A 34 5.92 -8.74 -2.61
N ILE A 35 5.81 -8.18 -1.40
CA ILE A 35 4.67 -8.40 -0.50
C ILE A 35 3.36 -8.02 -1.19
N LYS A 36 3.30 -6.84 -1.82
CA LYS A 36 2.12 -6.39 -2.56
C LYS A 36 1.77 -7.35 -3.70
N ASN A 37 2.76 -7.78 -4.47
CA ASN A 37 2.55 -8.71 -5.60
C ASN A 37 2.05 -10.07 -5.13
N GLU A 38 2.61 -10.63 -4.06
CA GLU A 38 2.22 -11.94 -3.52
C GLU A 38 0.78 -11.95 -2.98
N ILE A 39 0.31 -10.82 -2.43
CA ILE A 39 -1.02 -10.72 -1.81
C ILE A 39 -2.08 -10.26 -2.82
N CYS A 40 -1.75 -9.27 -3.65
CA CYS A 40 -2.73 -8.53 -4.45
C CYS A 40 -2.52 -8.71 -5.97
N GLY A 41 -1.47 -9.42 -6.38
CA GLY A 41 -1.11 -9.61 -7.79
C GLY A 41 -0.16 -8.54 -8.32
N GLU A 42 0.56 -8.89 -9.39
CA GLU A 42 1.60 -8.05 -9.98
C GLU A 42 1.05 -6.78 -10.63
N GLU A 43 -0.16 -6.87 -11.20
CA GLU A 43 -0.83 -5.78 -11.90
C GLU A 43 -1.51 -4.77 -10.95
N ALA A 44 -1.57 -5.07 -9.64
CA ALA A 44 -2.21 -4.19 -8.67
C ALA A 44 -1.38 -2.92 -8.44
N THR A 45 -2.08 -1.78 -8.40
CA THR A 45 -1.47 -0.48 -8.07
C THR A 45 -1.71 -0.16 -6.60
N ALA A 46 -0.67 0.29 -5.91
CA ALA A 46 -0.75 0.62 -4.50
C ALA A 46 -0.03 1.93 -4.18
N VAL A 47 -0.49 2.63 -3.15
CA VAL A 47 0.11 3.88 -2.64
C VAL A 47 0.53 3.69 -1.19
N GLN A 48 1.74 4.10 -0.86
CA GLN A 48 2.16 4.23 0.54
C GLN A 48 1.61 5.54 1.09
N VAL A 49 0.99 5.48 2.28
CA VAL A 49 0.32 6.64 2.87
C VAL A 49 1.14 7.20 4.02
N MET A 50 1.44 8.50 3.92
CA MET A 50 1.90 9.32 5.03
C MET A 50 0.66 10.07 5.56
N PRO A 51 0.03 9.61 6.65
CA PRO A 51 -1.23 10.17 7.11
C PRO A 51 -1.03 11.57 7.73
N PRO A 52 -2.10 12.37 7.86
CA PRO A 52 -2.07 13.57 8.68
C PRO A 52 -1.54 13.29 10.09
N ALA A 53 -0.87 14.26 10.71
CA ALA A 53 -0.28 14.09 12.04
C ALA A 53 -1.29 13.66 13.11
N ALA A 54 -2.55 14.07 12.98
CA ALA A 54 -3.64 13.69 13.88
C ALA A 54 -4.08 12.22 13.75
N GLU A 55 -3.69 11.54 12.66
CA GLU A 55 -4.02 10.15 12.35
C GLU A 55 -2.81 9.21 12.58
N LEU A 56 -1.69 9.75 13.07
CA LEU A 56 -0.52 8.94 13.41
C LEU A 56 -0.85 7.99 14.57
N ILE A 57 -0.55 6.71 14.35
CA ILE A 57 -0.60 5.67 15.38
C ILE A 57 0.84 5.30 15.69
N ASP A 58 1.39 5.88 16.76
CA ASP A 58 2.82 5.80 17.12
C ASP A 58 3.23 4.44 17.75
N GLU A 59 2.27 3.54 17.96
CA GLU A 59 2.48 2.37 18.81
C GLU A 59 3.19 1.18 18.12
N ALA A 60 3.37 1.20 16.79
CA ALA A 60 3.74 -0.03 16.06
C ALA A 60 4.72 0.10 14.88
N ASP A 61 5.32 1.28 14.63
CA ASP A 61 6.29 1.52 13.53
C ASP A 61 5.87 0.83 12.21
N MET A 62 4.62 1.08 11.80
CA MET A 62 4.03 0.41 10.63
C MET A 62 4.07 1.30 9.39
N TYR A 63 4.35 0.66 8.27
CA TYR A 63 4.27 1.25 6.94
C TYR A 63 2.92 0.88 6.33
N HIS A 64 2.11 1.89 6.04
CA HIS A 64 0.75 1.72 5.53
C HIS A 64 0.71 1.87 4.01
N MET A 65 0.13 0.87 3.34
CA MET A 65 -0.08 0.85 1.91
C MET A 65 -1.54 0.53 1.60
N TRP A 66 -2.11 1.27 0.66
CA TRP A 66 -3.44 1.02 0.13
C TRP A 66 -3.34 0.53 -1.30
N VAL A 67 -3.85 -0.68 -1.55
CA VAL A 67 -3.97 -1.27 -2.87
C VAL A 67 -5.32 -0.86 -3.43
N LEU A 68 -5.30 -0.16 -4.55
CA LEU A 68 -6.44 0.53 -5.11
C LEU A 68 -7.29 -0.43 -5.94
N SER A 69 -8.61 -0.24 -5.90
CA SER A 69 -9.57 -0.96 -6.72
C SER A 69 -9.45 -0.63 -8.22
N SER A 70 -8.82 0.49 -8.56
CA SER A 70 -8.64 0.96 -9.93
C SER A 70 -7.22 1.50 -10.17
N ARG A 71 -6.80 1.53 -11.43
CA ARG A 71 -5.50 2.11 -11.79
C ARG A 71 -5.54 3.63 -11.59
N LEU A 72 -4.42 4.17 -11.10
CA LEU A 72 -4.25 5.62 -11.03
C LEU A 72 -4.31 6.23 -12.44
N PRO A 73 -4.85 7.45 -12.58
CA PRO A 73 -4.88 8.15 -13.86
C PRO A 73 -3.49 8.60 -14.34
N PHE A 74 -2.48 8.47 -13.47
CA PHE A 74 -1.07 8.73 -13.72
C PHE A 74 -0.21 7.49 -13.43
N THR A 75 0.99 7.44 -14.01
CA THR A 75 1.92 6.32 -13.83
C THR A 75 3.36 6.84 -13.73
N LEU A 76 4.27 5.99 -13.24
CA LEU A 76 5.70 6.28 -13.18
C LEU A 76 6.35 6.33 -14.56
N ALA A 77 5.76 5.64 -15.54
CA ALA A 77 6.22 5.71 -16.92
C ALA A 77 5.88 7.09 -17.51
N ARG A 78 6.89 7.78 -18.05
CA ARG A 78 6.65 8.97 -18.88
C ARG A 78 5.82 8.53 -20.09
N ARG A 79 4.58 9.00 -20.21
CA ARG A 79 3.82 8.81 -21.45
C ARG A 79 4.60 9.53 -22.56
N ALA A 80 5.04 8.79 -23.57
CA ALA A 80 5.48 9.42 -24.80
C ALA A 80 4.28 10.18 -25.37
N ALA A 81 4.50 11.45 -25.74
CA ALA A 81 3.49 12.29 -26.36
C ALA A 81 3.08 11.72 -27.73
#